data_AF-A0A4R5JZY2-F1
#
_entry.id   AF-A0A4R5JZY2-F1
#
_cell.length_a   1.000
_cell.length_b   1.000
_cell.length_c   1.000
_cell.angle_alpha   90.00
_cell.angle_beta   90.00
_cell.angle_gamma   90.00
#
_symmetry.space_group_name_H-M   'P 1'
#
loop_
_entity.id
_entity.type
_entity.pdbx_description
1 polymer ?
#
loop_
_entity_poly.entity_id
_entity_poly.type
_entity_poly.pdbx_seq_one_letter_code
_entity_poly.pdbx_strand_id
1 'polypeptide(L)'
;MVGREELDATSCESVREALVLFLDESAGHGHTASRQDILKVFLQLASREGLNDVSMRMIASELNIKAPSLYAHFPGGRDEIAKEALSNYFRHLGTEILEILDRADTPQELWSCLIRLHITRLHSSNSARLSPILVNSAHNVPSGISAQLEGWANLYERIHVAAATVLGYPDSEKRIKVIMTLLDGSTQWADPGLDENGLALLSERADLLSRTILRLDF
;
A
#
# COMPACT_ATOMS: atom_id res chain seq x y z
N MET A 1 11.66 -12.80 36.67
CA MET A 1 11.23 -13.59 35.50
C MET A 1 9.74 -13.40 35.35
N VAL A 2 9.38 -12.32 34.65
CA VAL A 2 8.04 -12.01 34.16
C VAL A 2 8.15 -12.08 32.64
N GLY A 3 7.12 -12.62 32.00
CA GLY A 3 7.15 -13.32 30.72
C GLY A 3 7.75 -12.57 29.53
N ARG A 4 8.58 -13.29 28.77
CA ARG A 4 8.94 -12.95 27.39
C ARG A 4 7.84 -13.35 26.39
N GLU A 5 6.79 -14.05 26.84
CA GLU A 5 5.67 -14.52 26.01
C GLU A 5 4.53 -13.50 25.84
N GLU A 6 4.49 -12.41 26.62
CA GLU A 6 3.45 -11.37 26.52
C GLU A 6 3.84 -10.17 25.64
N LEU A 7 5.08 -10.10 25.12
CA LEU A 7 5.55 -8.94 24.33
C LEU A 7 5.38 -9.10 22.81
N ASP A 8 4.94 -10.27 22.32
CA ASP A 8 4.91 -10.58 20.88
C ASP A 8 3.50 -10.50 20.26
N ALA A 9 2.48 -11.01 20.95
CA ALA A 9 1.07 -10.91 20.50
C ALA A 9 0.55 -9.47 20.55
N THR A 10 0.99 -8.68 21.53
CA THR A 10 0.59 -7.28 21.72
C THR A 10 1.01 -6.38 20.56
N SER A 11 2.10 -6.71 19.84
CA SER A 11 2.55 -5.92 18.69
C SER A 11 1.63 -6.11 17.48
N CYS A 12 1.30 -7.36 17.14
CA CYS A 12 0.37 -7.69 16.06
C CYS A 12 -1.06 -7.20 16.35
N GLU A 13 -1.54 -7.36 17.59
CA GLU A 13 -2.84 -6.85 18.02
C GLU A 13 -2.88 -5.31 17.96
N SER A 14 -1.83 -4.64 18.42
CA SER A 14 -1.74 -3.17 18.36
C SER A 14 -1.74 -2.63 16.93
N VAL A 15 -1.01 -3.25 15.99
CA VAL A 15 -1.05 -2.81 14.58
C VAL A 15 -2.38 -3.13 13.92
N ARG A 16 -3.03 -4.23 14.31
CA ARG A 16 -4.38 -4.57 13.85
C ARG A 16 -5.40 -3.52 14.30
N GLU A 17 -5.40 -3.15 15.57
CA GLU A 17 -6.27 -2.08 16.11
C GLU A 17 -6.00 -0.74 15.41
N ALA A 18 -4.73 -0.36 15.26
CA ALA A 18 -4.36 0.85 14.54
C ALA A 18 -4.82 0.84 13.08
N LEU A 19 -4.79 -0.33 12.42
CA LEU A 19 -5.30 -0.50 11.06
C LEU A 19 -6.82 -0.38 11.01
N VAL A 20 -7.55 -0.98 11.94
CA VAL A 20 -9.01 -0.79 12.04
C VAL A 20 -9.36 0.69 12.20
N LEU A 21 -8.70 1.40 13.13
CA LEU A 21 -8.92 2.83 13.34
C LEU A 21 -8.64 3.67 12.08
N PHE A 22 -7.53 3.39 11.39
CA PHE A 22 -7.18 4.07 10.14
C PHE A 22 -8.24 3.85 9.05
N LEU A 23 -8.77 2.63 8.95
CA LEU A 23 -9.80 2.28 7.98
C LEU A 23 -11.15 2.94 8.28
N ASP A 24 -11.51 3.03 9.56
CA ASP A 24 -12.73 3.68 10.03
C ASP A 24 -12.68 5.19 9.79
N GLU A 25 -11.57 5.86 10.12
CA GLU A 25 -11.38 7.28 9.83
C GLU A 25 -11.42 7.58 8.32
N SER A 26 -10.99 6.61 7.52
CA SER A 26 -11.01 6.74 6.07
C SER A 26 -12.40 6.48 5.48
N ALA A 27 -13.39 5.94 6.22
CA ALA A 27 -14.71 5.51 5.74
C ALA A 27 -15.47 6.60 4.97
N GLY A 28 -15.44 6.50 3.64
CA GLY A 28 -16.16 7.37 2.73
C GLY A 28 -17.63 6.96 2.60
N HIS A 29 -18.46 7.90 2.14
CA HIS A 29 -19.87 7.65 1.84
C HIS A 29 -19.99 6.79 0.57
N GLY A 30 -20.96 5.88 0.50
CA GLY A 30 -21.16 4.99 -0.65
C GLY A 30 -21.12 5.72 -2.00
N HIS A 31 -20.35 5.20 -2.95
CA HIS A 31 -20.11 5.83 -4.24
C HIS A 31 -20.99 5.25 -5.33
N THR A 32 -21.44 6.09 -6.26
CA THR A 32 -22.05 5.62 -7.51
C THR A 32 -20.99 4.99 -8.42
N ALA A 33 -21.41 4.12 -9.35
CA ALA A 33 -20.49 3.48 -10.31
C ALA A 33 -19.64 4.51 -11.09
N SER A 34 -20.24 5.60 -11.54
CA SER A 34 -19.53 6.67 -12.24
C SER A 34 -18.45 7.34 -11.37
N ARG A 35 -18.69 7.49 -10.06
CA ARG A 35 -17.71 8.07 -9.14
C ARG A 35 -16.54 7.12 -8.95
N GLN A 36 -16.80 5.81 -8.84
CA GLN A 36 -15.76 4.78 -8.76
C GLN A 36 -14.87 4.74 -10.01
N ASP A 37 -15.45 4.87 -11.21
CA ASP A 37 -14.69 4.91 -12.47
C ASP A 37 -13.71 6.09 -12.51
N ILE A 38 -14.15 7.27 -12.02
CA ILE A 38 -13.30 8.46 -11.92
C ILE A 38 -12.10 8.22 -10.99
N LEU A 39 -12.32 7.64 -9.81
CA LEU A 39 -11.24 7.34 -8.87
C LEU A 39 -10.26 6.32 -9.45
N LYS A 40 -10.76 5.29 -10.12
CA LYS A 40 -9.93 4.26 -10.77
C LYS A 40 -9.05 4.86 -11.86
N VAL A 41 -9.63 5.67 -12.74
CA VAL A 41 -8.88 6.38 -13.79
C VAL A 41 -7.85 7.32 -13.19
N PHE A 42 -8.18 8.02 -12.11
CA PHE A 42 -7.21 8.88 -11.43
C PHE A 42 -5.99 8.08 -10.95
N LEU A 43 -6.18 6.94 -10.27
CA LEU A 43 -5.06 6.12 -9.80
C LEU A 43 -4.22 5.57 -10.96
N GLN A 44 -4.84 5.16 -12.06
CA GLN A 44 -4.14 4.69 -13.26
C GLN A 44 -3.31 5.80 -13.92
N LEU A 45 -3.83 7.02 -13.98
CA LEU A 45 -3.06 8.17 -14.48
C LEU A 45 -1.93 8.54 -13.51
N ALA A 46 -2.20 8.58 -12.20
CA ALA A 46 -1.19 8.91 -11.18
C ALA A 46 -0.05 7.90 -11.15
N SER A 47 -0.36 6.64 -11.42
CA SER A 47 0.56 5.51 -11.60
C SER A 47 1.56 5.74 -12.75
N ARG A 48 1.13 6.40 -13.83
CA ARG A 48 1.91 6.61 -15.05
C ARG A 48 2.63 7.96 -15.06
N GLU A 49 1.91 9.02 -14.73
CA GLU A 49 2.35 10.40 -14.86
C GLU A 49 2.89 11.00 -13.55
N GLY A 50 2.57 10.38 -12.40
CA GLY A 50 2.80 10.95 -11.08
C GLY A 50 1.55 11.64 -10.51
N LEU A 51 1.39 11.60 -9.20
CA LEU A 51 0.19 12.09 -8.50
C LEU A 51 -0.12 13.58 -8.77
N ASN A 52 0.92 14.40 -8.93
CA ASN A 52 0.77 15.83 -9.14
C ASN A 52 0.46 16.21 -10.58
N ASP A 53 0.85 15.37 -11.52
CA ASP A 53 0.76 15.69 -12.93
C ASP A 53 -0.62 15.36 -13.48
N VAL A 54 -1.40 14.52 -12.81
CA VAL A 54 -2.80 14.26 -13.19
C VAL A 54 -3.63 15.54 -13.12
N SER A 55 -4.39 15.83 -14.19
CA SER A 55 -5.33 16.96 -14.23
C SER A 55 -6.76 16.52 -14.50
N MET A 56 -7.74 17.36 -14.16
CA MET A 56 -9.16 17.13 -14.47
C MET A 56 -9.39 16.85 -15.96
N ARG A 57 -8.61 17.49 -16.85
CA ARG A 57 -8.73 17.28 -18.29
C ARG A 57 -8.24 15.90 -18.72
N MET A 58 -7.17 15.39 -18.11
CA MET A 58 -6.68 14.03 -18.41
C MET A 58 -7.71 12.98 -17.99
N ILE A 59 -8.25 13.11 -16.77
CA ILE A 59 -9.29 12.20 -16.26
C ILE A 59 -10.50 12.19 -17.19
N ALA A 60 -10.97 13.38 -17.59
CA ALA A 60 -12.10 13.50 -18.50
C ALA A 60 -11.82 12.91 -19.88
N SER A 61 -10.60 13.10 -20.39
CA SER A 61 -10.15 12.54 -21.67
C SER A 61 -10.12 11.01 -21.63
N GLU A 62 -9.57 10.42 -20.57
CA GLU A 62 -9.49 8.97 -20.40
C GLU A 62 -10.88 8.33 -20.31
N LEU A 63 -11.83 9.02 -19.67
CA LEU A 63 -13.23 8.60 -19.55
C LEU A 63 -14.10 8.96 -20.76
N ASN A 64 -13.54 9.66 -21.76
CA ASN A 64 -14.28 10.19 -22.91
C ASN A 64 -15.52 11.03 -22.52
N ILE A 65 -15.37 11.88 -21.50
CA ILE A 65 -16.41 12.83 -21.03
C ILE A 65 -15.90 14.27 -21.06
N LYS A 66 -16.81 15.23 -20.84
CA LYS A 66 -16.43 16.65 -20.72
C LYS A 66 -15.92 16.93 -19.30
N ALA A 67 -14.81 17.68 -19.18
CA ALA A 67 -14.24 18.05 -17.89
C ALA A 67 -15.22 18.71 -16.89
N PRO A 68 -16.18 19.58 -17.31
CA PRO A 68 -17.22 20.09 -16.42
C PRO A 68 -18.08 19.01 -15.75
N SER A 69 -18.28 17.86 -16.38
CA SER A 69 -19.06 16.75 -15.80
C SER A 69 -18.39 16.18 -14.56
N LEU A 70 -17.05 16.23 -14.46
CA LEU A 70 -16.33 15.77 -13.27
C LEU A 70 -16.65 16.62 -12.03
N TYR A 71 -16.80 17.93 -12.19
CA TYR A 71 -17.13 18.84 -11.08
C TYR A 71 -18.53 18.61 -10.51
N ALA A 72 -19.44 17.99 -11.27
CA ALA A 72 -20.74 17.57 -10.75
C ALA A 72 -20.62 16.39 -9.75
N HIS A 73 -19.59 15.55 -9.90
CA HIS A 73 -19.32 14.41 -9.01
C HIS A 73 -18.30 14.75 -7.90
N PHE A 74 -17.39 15.68 -8.18
CA PHE A 74 -16.31 16.11 -7.30
C PHE A 74 -16.22 17.64 -7.33
N PRO A 75 -17.07 18.35 -6.56
CA PRO A 75 -17.06 19.81 -6.52
C PRO A 75 -15.74 20.39 -5.97
N GLY A 76 -15.03 19.66 -5.11
CA GLY A 76 -13.66 19.95 -4.67
C GLY A 76 -12.59 19.62 -5.71
N GLY A 77 -13.00 19.19 -6.91
CA GLY A 77 -12.14 18.98 -8.06
C GLY A 77 -11.11 17.87 -7.85
N ARG A 78 -9.91 18.09 -8.39
CA ARG A 78 -8.82 17.10 -8.40
C ARG A 78 -8.43 16.64 -7.00
N ASP A 79 -8.36 17.55 -6.04
CA ASP A 79 -7.85 17.23 -4.70
C ASP A 79 -8.84 16.36 -3.93
N GLU A 80 -10.14 16.57 -4.14
CA GLU A 80 -11.19 15.66 -3.64
C GLU A 80 -11.06 14.25 -4.27
N ILE A 81 -10.89 14.18 -5.59
CA ILE A 81 -10.67 12.91 -6.31
C ILE A 81 -9.44 12.20 -5.76
N ALA A 82 -8.32 12.91 -5.60
CA ALA A 82 -7.07 12.34 -5.15
C ALA A 82 -7.15 11.80 -3.72
N LYS A 83 -7.70 12.59 -2.79
CA LYS A 83 -7.93 12.18 -1.40
C LYS A 83 -8.80 10.93 -1.34
N GLU A 84 -9.90 10.91 -2.07
CA GLU A 84 -10.83 9.80 -2.03
C GLU A 84 -10.30 8.55 -2.72
N ALA A 85 -9.62 8.69 -3.85
CA ALA A 85 -9.01 7.59 -4.57
C ALA A 85 -7.97 6.88 -3.70
N LEU A 86 -7.13 7.64 -2.99
CA LEU A 86 -6.14 7.11 -2.07
C LEU A 86 -6.79 6.50 -0.83
N SER A 87 -7.80 7.13 -0.25
CA SER A 87 -8.57 6.57 0.87
C SER A 87 -9.17 5.22 0.51
N ASN A 88 -9.74 5.11 -0.69
CA ASN A 88 -10.29 3.85 -1.19
C ASN A 88 -9.19 2.83 -1.46
N TYR A 89 -8.06 3.21 -2.06
CA TYR A 89 -6.92 2.32 -2.25
C TYR A 89 -6.40 1.76 -0.92
N PHE A 90 -6.14 2.63 0.07
CA PHE A 90 -5.68 2.20 1.40
C PHE A 90 -6.72 1.35 2.12
N ARG A 91 -8.02 1.59 1.90
CA ARG A 91 -9.05 0.71 2.44
C ARG A 91 -8.95 -0.70 1.90
N HIS A 92 -8.91 -0.85 0.58
CA HIS A 92 -8.82 -2.19 -0.03
C HIS A 92 -7.56 -2.90 0.43
N LEU A 93 -6.42 -2.21 0.43
CA LEU A 93 -5.15 -2.80 0.88
C LEU A 93 -5.17 -3.13 2.38
N GLY A 94 -5.71 -2.24 3.22
CA GLY A 94 -5.82 -2.45 4.65
C GLY A 94 -6.78 -3.59 5.00
N THR A 95 -7.89 -3.76 4.28
CA THR A 95 -8.79 -4.90 4.45
C THR A 95 -8.09 -6.22 4.13
N GLU A 96 -7.30 -6.30 3.05
CA GLU A 96 -6.51 -7.51 2.76
C GLU A 96 -5.45 -7.79 3.82
N ILE A 97 -4.81 -6.75 4.37
CA ILE A 97 -3.86 -6.91 5.47
C ILE A 97 -4.57 -7.42 6.73
N LEU A 98 -5.76 -6.89 7.06
CA LEU A 98 -6.56 -7.40 8.18
C LEU A 98 -6.91 -8.87 8.00
N GLU A 99 -7.34 -9.26 6.80
CA GLU A 99 -7.62 -10.67 6.49
C GLU A 99 -6.37 -11.55 6.66
N ILE A 100 -5.19 -11.06 6.28
CA ILE A 100 -3.93 -11.79 6.51
C ILE A 100 -3.62 -11.89 8.00
N LEU A 101 -3.75 -10.79 8.76
CA LEU A 101 -3.51 -10.77 10.20
C LEU A 101 -4.46 -11.71 10.95
N ASP A 102 -5.71 -11.83 10.50
CA ASP A 102 -6.74 -12.65 11.13
C ASP A 102 -6.64 -14.14 10.76
N ARG A 103 -6.04 -14.48 9.61
CA ARG A 103 -6.06 -15.85 9.07
C ARG A 103 -4.72 -16.57 9.09
N ALA A 104 -3.59 -15.87 9.24
CA ALA A 104 -2.29 -16.52 9.26
C ALA A 104 -2.12 -17.37 10.53
N ASP A 105 -1.87 -18.66 10.36
CA ASP A 105 -1.76 -19.61 11.47
C ASP A 105 -0.36 -19.59 12.10
N THR A 106 0.64 -19.08 11.37
CA THR A 106 2.03 -19.03 11.82
C THR A 106 2.70 -17.71 11.48
N PRO A 107 3.72 -17.26 12.25
CA PRO A 107 4.53 -16.08 11.90
C PRO A 107 5.16 -16.16 10.51
N GLN A 108 5.55 -17.37 10.09
CA GLN A 108 6.12 -17.62 8.77
C GLN A 108 5.09 -17.36 7.68
N GLU A 109 3.88 -17.86 7.85
CA GLU A 109 2.79 -17.62 6.90
C GLU A 109 2.41 -16.14 6.86
N LEU A 110 2.27 -15.49 8.01
CA LEU A 110 1.99 -14.05 8.10
C LEU A 110 2.98 -13.25 7.25
N TRP A 111 4.29 -13.47 7.46
CA TRP A 111 5.33 -12.82 6.70
C TRP A 111 5.20 -13.07 5.20
N SER A 112 5.08 -14.33 4.77
CA SER A 112 4.97 -14.68 3.36
C SER A 112 3.72 -14.10 2.69
N CYS A 113 2.60 -14.05 3.40
CA CYS A 113 1.37 -13.44 2.92
C CYS A 113 1.53 -11.93 2.72
N LEU A 114 2.17 -11.22 3.66
CA LEU A 114 2.44 -9.78 3.53
C LEU A 114 3.38 -9.48 2.36
N ILE A 115 4.47 -10.23 2.20
CA ILE A 115 5.43 -10.04 1.10
C ILE A 115 4.77 -10.33 -0.26
N ARG A 116 3.99 -11.41 -0.36
CA ARG A 116 3.25 -11.76 -1.57
C ARG A 116 2.22 -10.68 -1.92
N LEU A 117 1.49 -10.16 -0.93
CA LEU A 117 0.55 -9.06 -1.11
C LEU A 117 1.27 -7.83 -1.65
N HIS A 118 2.40 -7.45 -1.05
CA HIS A 118 3.20 -6.31 -1.51
C HIS A 118 3.63 -6.45 -2.97
N ILE A 119 4.23 -7.58 -3.36
CA ILE A 119 4.66 -7.83 -4.75
C ILE A 119 3.47 -7.84 -5.71
N THR A 120 2.38 -8.51 -5.34
CA THR A 120 1.16 -8.55 -6.17
C THR A 120 0.61 -7.15 -6.41
N ARG A 121 0.61 -6.29 -5.39
CA ARG A 121 0.13 -4.90 -5.48
C ARG A 121 1.07 -4.01 -6.30
N LEU A 122 2.39 -4.21 -6.21
CA LEU A 122 3.34 -3.47 -7.06
C LEU A 122 3.16 -3.75 -8.55
N HIS A 123 2.85 -5.00 -8.90
CA HIS A 123 2.77 -5.45 -10.28
C HIS A 123 1.34 -5.52 -10.84
N SER A 124 0.32 -5.24 -10.03
CA SER A 124 -1.06 -5.17 -10.52
C SER A 124 -1.29 -3.88 -11.34
N SER A 125 -1.94 -4.03 -12.50
CA SER A 125 -2.17 -2.99 -13.50
C SER A 125 -3.02 -1.80 -13.01
N ASN A 126 -3.67 -1.90 -11.84
CA ASN A 126 -4.47 -0.83 -11.22
C ASN A 126 -3.70 0.01 -10.19
N SER A 127 -2.50 -0.41 -9.75
CA SER A 127 -1.76 0.23 -8.65
C SER A 127 -0.27 0.37 -8.90
N ALA A 128 0.19 0.03 -10.10
CA ALA A 128 1.59 0.08 -10.48
C ALA A 128 2.16 1.48 -10.19
N ARG A 129 3.07 1.54 -9.20
CA ARG A 129 3.86 2.70 -8.77
C ARG A 129 3.24 3.67 -7.75
N LEU A 130 2.32 3.23 -6.88
CA LEU A 130 2.04 4.02 -5.67
C LEU A 130 3.15 3.93 -4.61
N SER A 131 3.98 2.88 -4.60
CA SER A 131 5.05 2.75 -3.58
C SER A 131 6.23 3.71 -3.77
N PRO A 132 6.75 3.98 -4.99
CA PRO A 132 7.79 5.00 -5.15
C PRO A 132 7.21 6.40 -4.94
N ILE A 133 5.90 6.59 -5.17
CA ILE A 133 5.19 7.81 -4.80
C ILE A 133 5.16 7.92 -3.27
N LEU A 134 4.72 6.92 -2.51
CA LEU A 134 4.72 6.97 -1.04
C LEU A 134 6.11 7.21 -0.43
N VAL A 135 7.16 6.63 -1.01
CA VAL A 135 8.54 6.71 -0.49
C VAL A 135 9.26 8.02 -0.91
N ASN A 136 9.01 8.54 -2.11
CA ASN A 136 9.79 9.66 -2.67
C ASN A 136 9.04 11.01 -2.69
N SER A 137 7.77 11.04 -2.27
CA SER A 137 6.91 12.22 -2.44
C SER A 137 6.72 13.08 -1.18
N ALA A 138 7.37 12.78 -0.06
CA ALA A 138 7.39 13.68 1.11
C ALA A 138 7.83 15.13 0.77
N HIS A 139 8.54 15.32 -0.35
CA HIS A 139 8.99 16.62 -0.81
C HIS A 139 8.09 17.30 -1.85
N ASN A 140 7.04 16.63 -2.38
CA ASN A 140 6.20 17.18 -3.45
C ASN A 140 4.70 16.80 -3.37
N VAL A 141 4.17 16.20 -2.30
CA VAL A 141 2.72 15.89 -2.20
C VAL A 141 1.92 17.15 -1.86
N PRO A 142 0.70 17.33 -2.41
CA PRO A 142 -0.19 18.39 -1.98
C PRO A 142 -0.45 18.31 -0.47
N SER A 143 -0.43 19.44 0.23
CA SER A 143 -0.58 19.48 1.70
C SER A 143 -1.85 18.78 2.20
N GLY A 144 -2.92 18.76 1.39
CA GLY A 144 -4.19 18.10 1.72
C GLY A 144 -4.17 16.57 1.79
N ILE A 145 -3.13 15.91 1.27
CA ILE A 145 -3.02 14.44 1.21
C ILE A 145 -1.76 13.94 1.93
N SER A 146 -0.78 14.81 2.15
CA SER A 146 0.51 14.48 2.76
C SER A 146 0.36 13.74 4.09
N ALA A 147 -0.45 14.27 5.01
CA ALA A 147 -0.70 13.64 6.31
C ALA A 147 -1.31 12.24 6.19
N GLN A 148 -2.16 12.01 5.19
CA GLN A 148 -2.77 10.70 4.95
C GLN A 148 -1.74 9.69 4.41
N LEU A 149 -0.89 10.12 3.46
CA LEU A 149 0.19 9.27 2.94
C LEU A 149 1.21 8.93 4.03
N GLU A 150 1.60 9.91 4.85
CA GLU A 150 2.50 9.71 5.99
C GLU A 150 1.90 8.76 7.02
N GLY A 151 0.63 8.94 7.38
CA GLY A 151 -0.09 8.05 8.29
C GLY A 151 -0.11 6.61 7.79
N TRP A 152 -0.43 6.42 6.50
CA TRP A 152 -0.41 5.09 5.88
C TRP A 152 1.00 4.48 5.84
N ALA A 153 2.01 5.25 5.40
CA ALA A 153 3.39 4.76 5.30
C ALA A 153 3.93 4.30 6.66
N ASN A 154 3.69 5.08 7.72
CA ASN A 154 4.07 4.74 9.08
C ASN A 154 3.37 3.46 9.57
N LEU A 155 2.06 3.34 9.32
CA LEU A 155 1.31 2.14 9.69
C LEU A 155 1.79 0.91 8.91
N TYR A 156 2.04 1.05 7.61
CA TYR A 156 2.54 -0.02 6.74
C TYR A 156 3.92 -0.51 7.20
N GLU A 157 4.83 0.39 7.56
CA GLU A 157 6.11 0.02 8.17
C GLU A 157 5.91 -0.76 9.48
N ARG A 158 5.07 -0.25 10.39
CA ARG A 158 4.78 -0.89 11.68
C ARG A 158 4.20 -2.29 11.53
N ILE A 159 3.32 -2.53 10.55
CA ILE A 159 2.76 -3.86 10.26
C ILE A 159 3.89 -4.86 9.95
N HIS A 160 4.86 -4.47 9.13
CA HIS A 160 5.98 -5.36 8.77
C HIS A 160 6.97 -5.53 9.93
N VAL A 161 7.20 -4.49 10.72
CA VAL A 161 8.02 -4.60 11.95
C VAL A 161 7.36 -5.55 12.94
N ALA A 162 6.04 -5.47 13.15
CA ALA A 162 5.31 -6.40 14.00
C ALA A 162 5.42 -7.84 13.49
N ALA A 163 5.21 -8.06 12.19
CA ALA A 163 5.35 -9.37 11.56
C ALA A 163 6.78 -9.94 11.68
N ALA A 164 7.81 -9.12 11.53
CA ALA A 164 9.20 -9.54 11.73
C ALA A 164 9.50 -9.85 13.20
N THR A 165 8.92 -9.10 14.13
CA THR A 165 9.09 -9.30 15.57
C THR A 165 8.56 -10.67 15.99
N VAL A 166 7.32 -11.01 15.63
CA VAL A 166 6.74 -12.35 15.91
C VAL A 166 7.42 -13.49 15.16
N LEU A 167 8.14 -13.18 14.07
CA LEU A 167 8.98 -14.15 13.36
C LEU A 167 10.33 -14.39 14.07
N GLY A 168 10.62 -13.67 15.16
CA GLY A 168 11.84 -13.78 15.95
C GLY A 168 12.92 -12.75 15.60
N TYR A 169 12.57 -11.68 14.88
CA TYR A 169 13.49 -10.60 14.49
C TYR A 169 13.03 -9.25 15.06
N PRO A 170 13.19 -9.01 16.39
CA PRO A 170 12.93 -7.70 16.99
C PRO A 170 13.93 -6.64 16.46
N ASP A 171 13.66 -5.37 16.74
CA ASP A 171 14.51 -4.23 16.34
C ASP A 171 14.86 -4.24 14.84
N SER A 172 13.84 -4.51 14.01
CA SER A 172 13.98 -4.77 12.57
C SER A 172 13.66 -3.56 11.69
N GLU A 173 13.46 -2.36 12.22
CA GLU A 173 13.00 -1.17 11.49
C GLU A 173 13.91 -0.87 10.29
N LYS A 174 15.23 -0.86 10.49
CA LYS A 174 16.18 -0.67 9.40
C LYS A 174 16.12 -1.80 8.37
N ARG A 175 15.96 -3.05 8.84
CA ARG A 175 15.81 -4.24 7.97
C ARG A 175 14.56 -4.15 7.12
N ILE A 176 13.44 -3.75 7.71
CA ILE A 176 12.19 -3.51 6.99
C ILE A 176 12.38 -2.44 5.92
N LYS A 177 13.04 -1.32 6.22
CA LYS A 177 13.31 -0.28 5.20
C LYS A 177 14.14 -0.79 4.03
N VAL A 178 15.18 -1.57 4.30
CA VAL A 178 16.00 -2.19 3.24
C VAL A 178 15.17 -3.18 2.41
N ILE A 179 14.36 -4.01 3.08
CA ILE A 179 13.47 -4.96 2.40
C ILE A 179 12.49 -4.21 1.50
N MET A 180 11.75 -3.24 2.02
CA MET A 180 10.77 -2.47 1.24
C MET A 180 11.44 -1.77 0.06
N THR A 181 12.61 -1.16 0.26
CA THR A 181 13.39 -0.52 -0.82
C THR A 181 13.74 -1.51 -1.94
N LEU A 182 14.16 -2.73 -1.57
CA LEU A 182 14.46 -3.79 -2.53
C LEU A 182 13.21 -4.25 -3.29
N LEU A 183 12.10 -4.48 -2.57
CA LEU A 183 10.85 -4.94 -3.16
C LEU A 183 10.25 -3.89 -4.11
N ASP A 184 10.24 -2.62 -3.72
CA ASP A 184 9.80 -1.49 -4.54
C ASP A 184 10.62 -1.40 -5.84
N GLY A 185 11.92 -1.65 -5.73
CA GLY A 185 12.84 -1.71 -6.87
C GLY A 185 12.43 -2.75 -7.92
N SER A 186 11.69 -3.81 -7.56
CA SER A 186 11.28 -4.87 -8.49
C SER A 186 10.55 -4.35 -9.73
N THR A 187 9.84 -3.23 -9.61
CA THR A 187 9.17 -2.56 -10.74
C THR A 187 10.13 -2.04 -11.83
N GLN A 188 11.42 -1.92 -11.54
CA GLN A 188 12.44 -1.43 -12.47
C GLN A 188 13.20 -2.55 -13.20
N TRP A 189 13.28 -3.74 -12.61
CA TRP A 189 14.11 -4.83 -13.12
C TRP A 189 13.36 -6.14 -13.36
N ALA A 190 12.12 -6.27 -12.90
CA ALA A 190 11.28 -7.42 -13.24
C ALA A 190 10.66 -7.24 -14.63
N ASP A 191 10.28 -8.35 -15.28
CA ASP A 191 9.80 -8.33 -16.65
C ASP A 191 8.49 -7.51 -16.79
N PRO A 192 8.40 -6.52 -17.69
CA PRO A 192 7.22 -5.65 -17.84
C PRO A 192 5.92 -6.35 -18.24
N GLY A 193 5.98 -7.63 -18.59
CA GLY A 193 4.85 -8.46 -19.03
C GLY A 193 4.74 -9.75 -18.23
N LEU A 194 5.12 -9.73 -16.95
CA LEU A 194 4.96 -10.86 -16.02
C LEU A 194 3.55 -11.46 -16.13
N ASP A 195 3.49 -12.73 -16.51
CA ASP A 195 2.29 -13.53 -16.39
C ASP A 195 2.10 -13.99 -14.93
N GLU A 196 1.01 -14.71 -14.66
CA GLU A 196 0.70 -15.18 -13.31
C GLU A 196 1.82 -16.06 -12.72
N ASN A 197 2.44 -16.90 -13.55
CA ASN A 197 3.54 -17.78 -13.13
C ASN A 197 4.79 -16.99 -12.78
N GLY A 198 5.14 -16.00 -13.62
CA GLY A 198 6.25 -15.10 -13.37
C GLY A 198 6.06 -14.29 -12.09
N LEU A 199 4.84 -13.79 -11.84
CA LEU A 199 4.51 -13.06 -10.61
C LEU A 199 4.62 -13.95 -9.36
N ALA A 200 4.17 -15.21 -9.45
CA ALA A 200 4.32 -16.18 -8.37
C ALA A 200 5.81 -16.43 -8.05
N LEU A 201 6.63 -16.65 -9.09
CA LEU A 201 8.07 -16.86 -8.92
C LEU A 201 8.79 -15.63 -8.35
N LEU A 202 8.39 -14.41 -8.78
CA LEU A 202 8.90 -13.17 -8.20
C LEU A 202 8.55 -13.05 -6.72
N SER A 203 7.32 -13.42 -6.35
CA SER A 203 6.85 -13.40 -4.96
C SER A 203 7.61 -14.38 -4.07
N GLU A 204 7.88 -15.60 -4.56
CA GLU A 204 8.70 -16.58 -3.83
C GLU A 204 10.14 -16.08 -3.61
N ARG A 205 10.74 -15.48 -4.64
CA ARG A 205 12.09 -14.90 -4.54
C ARG A 205 12.12 -13.71 -3.58
N ALA A 206 11.10 -12.86 -3.62
CA ALA A 206 10.94 -11.74 -2.70
C ALA A 206 10.84 -12.22 -1.25
N ASP A 207 10.06 -13.26 -0.97
CA ASP A 207 9.96 -13.87 0.35
C ASP A 207 11.34 -14.36 0.84
N LEU A 208 12.05 -15.11 0.00
CA LEU A 208 13.38 -15.63 0.35
C LEU A 208 14.41 -14.51 0.61
N LEU A 209 14.46 -13.49 -0.26
CA LEU A 209 15.36 -12.35 -0.11
C LEU A 209 15.03 -11.56 1.17
N SER A 210 13.75 -11.32 1.43
CA SER A 210 13.30 -10.57 2.61
C SER A 210 13.70 -11.28 3.91
N ARG A 211 13.52 -12.61 4.00
CA ARG A 211 13.96 -13.41 5.15
C ARG A 211 15.48 -13.47 5.29
N THR A 212 16.20 -13.42 4.17
CA THR A 212 17.67 -13.36 4.19
C THR A 212 18.13 -12.03 4.81
N ILE A 213 17.54 -10.91 4.39
CA ILE A 213 17.85 -9.58 4.94
C ILE A 213 17.47 -9.49 6.43
N LEU A 214 16.36 -10.10 6.85
CA LEU A 214 15.96 -10.15 8.26
C LEU A 214 17.03 -10.76 9.18
N ARG A 215 17.86 -11.68 8.66
CA ARG A 215 18.93 -12.36 9.40
C ARG A 215 20.26 -11.61 9.43
N LEU A 216 20.39 -10.52 8.68
CA LEU A 216 21.62 -9.75 8.63
C LEU A 216 21.72 -8.78 9.80
N ASP A 217 22.94 -8.60 10.32
CA ASP A 217 23.25 -7.56 11.30
C ASP A 217 23.72 -6.29 10.58
N PHE A 218 23.03 -5.17 10.79
CA PHE A 218 23.44 -3.84 10.31
C PHE A 218 22.81 -2.67 11.08
#